data_AF-A0A317YNX5-F1
#
_entry.id   AF-A0A317YNX5-F1
#
_cell.length_a   1.000
_cell.length_b   1.000
_cell.length_c   1.000
_cell.angle_alpha   90.00
_cell.angle_beta   90.00
_cell.angle_gamma   90.00
#
_symmetry.space_group_name_H-M   'P 1'
#
loop_
_entity.id
_entity.type
_entity.pdbx_description
1 polymer ?
#
loop_
_entity_poly.entity_id
_entity_poly.type
_entity_poly.pdbx_seq_one_letter_code
_entity_poly.pdbx_strand_id
1 'polypeptide(L)' 'AYGYLKAEKGVHRLVRISPFDSSGRRHTSFASCDVIPDFNNDEIEIEINPDDITVDTFRASGAGGQHINKT' A
#
# COMPACT_ATOMS: atom_id res chain seq x y z
N ALA A 1 6.32 -14.14 -12.10
CA ALA A 1 5.87 -13.83 -10.72
C ALA A 1 4.35 -13.86 -10.56
N TYR A 2 3.58 -13.17 -11.42
CA TYR A 2 2.12 -13.05 -11.29
C TYR A 2 1.34 -14.37 -11.16
N GLY A 3 1.72 -15.42 -11.92
CA GLY A 3 1.00 -16.70 -11.92
C GLY A 3 0.86 -17.36 -10.55
N TYR A 4 1.86 -17.23 -9.67
CA TYR A 4 1.81 -17.74 -8.30
C TYR A 4 0.98 -16.84 -7.38
N LEU A 5 1.17 -15.52 -7.48
CA LEU A 5 0.51 -14.53 -6.63
C LEU A 5 -0.96 -14.31 -6.97
N LYS A 6 -1.43 -14.76 -8.15
CA LYS A 6 -2.85 -14.66 -8.53
C LYS A 6 -3.79 -15.31 -7.50
N ALA A 7 -3.35 -16.37 -6.84
CA ALA A 7 -4.13 -17.04 -5.79
C ALA A 7 -4.25 -16.22 -4.49
N GLU A 8 -3.34 -15.27 -4.26
CA GLU A 8 -3.30 -14.43 -3.06
C GLU A 8 -4.24 -13.21 -3.15
N LYS A 9 -4.86 -12.96 -4.31
CA LYS A 9 -5.80 -11.85 -4.49
C LYS A 9 -7.08 -12.09 -3.67
N GLY A 10 -7.42 -11.15 -2.79
CA GLY A 10 -8.66 -11.19 -2.01
C GLY A 10 -8.51 -10.65 -0.60
N VAL A 11 -9.48 -10.97 0.25
CA VAL A 11 -9.50 -10.56 1.66
C VAL A 11 -9.04 -11.73 2.53
N HIS A 12 -7.97 -11.49 3.28
CA HIS A 12 -7.36 -12.46 4.18
C HIS A 12 -7.82 -12.21 5.62
N ARG A 13 -8.11 -13.28 6.36
CA ARG A 13 -8.64 -13.22 7.74
C ARG A 13 -7.62 -13.73 8.74
N LEU A 14 -7.30 -12.91 9.74
CA LEU A 14 -6.46 -13.30 10.89
C LEU A 14 -7.29 -13.30 12.17
N VAL A 15 -7.30 -14.43 12.86
CA VAL A 15 -7.93 -14.56 14.18
C VAL A 15 -6.84 -14.86 15.20
N ARG A 16 -6.59 -13.93 16.13
CA ARG A 16 -5.56 -14.09 17.17
C ARG A 16 -5.93 -13.34 18.44
N ILE A 17 -5.24 -13.60 19.54
CA ILE A 17 -5.27 -12.71 20.71
C ILE A 17 -4.45 -11.47 20.34
N SER A 18 -5.05 -10.29 20.46
CA SER A 18 -4.38 -9.04 20.06
C SER A 18 -3.31 -8.68 21.09
N PRO A 19 -2.06 -8.36 20.68
CA PRO A 19 -1.06 -7.83 21.60
C PRO A 19 -1.38 -6.40 22.06
N PHE A 20 -2.39 -5.76 21.45
CA PHE A 20 -2.81 -4.39 21.75
C PHE A 20 -4.10 -4.32 22.58
N ASP A 21 -4.72 -5.47 22.91
CA ASP A 21 -5.88 -5.51 23.80
C ASP A 21 -5.45 -5.95 25.21
N SER A 22 -5.56 -5.05 26.19
CA SER A 22 -5.23 -5.31 27.59
C SER A 22 -6.10 -6.40 28.24
N SER A 23 -7.30 -6.67 27.68
CA SER A 23 -8.19 -7.73 28.18
C SER A 23 -7.87 -9.12 27.60
N GLY A 24 -6.91 -9.22 26.67
CA GLY A 24 -6.52 -10.49 26.06
C GLY A 24 -7.62 -11.16 25.22
N ARG A 25 -8.56 -10.39 24.66
CA ARG A 25 -9.65 -10.95 23.86
C ARG A 25 -9.14 -11.38 22.48
N ARG A 26 -9.82 -12.37 21.91
CA ARG A 26 -9.56 -12.84 20.56
C ARG A 26 -10.17 -11.85 19.56
N HIS A 27 -9.32 -11.20 18.78
CA HIS A 27 -9.71 -10.25 17.75
C HIS A 27 -9.66 -10.93 16.38
N THR A 28 -10.57 -10.51 15.49
CA THR A 28 -10.55 -10.88 14.07
C THR A 28 -10.18 -9.64 13.27
N SER A 29 -9.16 -9.76 12.42
CA SER A 29 -8.69 -8.71 11.53
C SER A 29 -8.77 -9.19 10.08
N PHE A 30 -8.94 -8.24 9.16
CA PHE A 30 -9.00 -8.49 7.73
C PHE A 30 -7.98 -7.62 7.01
N ALA A 31 -7.37 -8.14 5.94
CA ALA A 31 -6.48 -7.38 5.06
C ALA A 31 -6.80 -7.73 3.60
N SER A 32 -6.95 -6.73 2.74
CA SER A 32 -7.12 -6.91 1.30
C SER A 32 -5.76 -6.95 0.62
N CYS A 33 -5.57 -7.91 -0.29
CA CYS A 33 -4.42 -8.01 -1.16
C CYS A 33 -4.90 -7.97 -2.61
N ASP A 34 -4.38 -7.00 -3.38
CA ASP A 34 -4.60 -6.91 -4.82
C ASP A 34 -3.33 -7.25 -5.58
N VAL A 35 -3.48 -8.09 -6.60
CA VAL A 35 -2.37 -8.55 -7.44
C VAL A 35 -2.72 -8.23 -8.88
N ILE A 36 -1.88 -7.41 -9.50
CA ILE A 36 -1.98 -6.98 -10.89
C ILE A 36 -0.68 -7.40 -11.59
N PRO A 37 -0.73 -8.01 -12.78
CA PRO A 37 0.48 -8.32 -13.52
C PRO A 37 1.10 -7.03 -14.02
N ASP A 38 2.42 -6.94 -13.94
CA ASP A 38 3.16 -5.92 -14.67
C ASP A 38 3.37 -6.41 -16.10
N PHE A 39 3.03 -5.56 -17.08
CA PHE A 39 3.18 -5.87 -18.50
C PHE A 39 4.43 -5.15 -18.99
N ASN A 40 5.50 -5.90 -19.29
CA ASN A 40 6.74 -5.37 -19.87
C ASN A 40 6.59 -5.02 -21.37
N ASN A 41 5.51 -4.32 -21.74
CA ASN A 41 5.38 -3.78 -23.09
C ASN A 41 5.86 -2.33 -23.07
N ASP A 42 7.15 -2.14 -23.31
CA ASP A 42 7.74 -0.83 -23.64
C ASP A 42 7.18 -0.25 -24.96
N GLU A 43 6.33 -0.99 -25.67
CA GLU A 43 5.72 -0.60 -26.95
C GLU A 43 4.38 0.14 -26.83
N ILE A 44 3.80 0.24 -25.63
CA ILE A 44 2.58 1.04 -25.43
C ILE A 44 3.00 2.47 -25.12
N GLU A 45 3.21 3.27 -26.17
CA GLU A 45 3.36 4.73 -26.03
C GLU A 45 2.04 5.33 -25.54
N ILE A 46 1.94 5.56 -24.23
CA ILE A 46 0.86 6.34 -23.62
C ILE A 46 1.40 7.75 -23.45
N GLU A 47 1.01 8.66 -24.35
CA GLU A 47 1.32 10.08 -24.22
C GLU A 47 0.43 10.68 -23.11
N ILE A 48 1.03 10.97 -21.97
CA ILE A 48 0.33 11.58 -20.83
C ILE A 48 0.59 13.09 -20.90
N ASN A 49 -0.47 13.89 -21.06
CA ASN A 49 -0.35 15.34 -21.03
C ASN A 49 0.02 15.80 -19.61
N PRO A 50 1.11 16.57 -19.41
CA PRO A 50 1.49 17.11 -18.11
C PRO A 50 0.38 17.96 -17.44
N ASP A 51 -0.52 18.55 -18.22
CA ASP A 51 -1.65 19.34 -17.70
C ASP A 51 -2.70 18.49 -16.97
N ASP A 52 -2.75 17.18 -17.23
CA ASP A 52 -3.66 16.24 -16.57
C ASP A 52 -3.08 15.67 -15.25
N ILE A 53 -1.81 15.94 -14.96
CA ILE A 53 -1.13 15.45 -13.75
C ILE A 53 -0.97 16.60 -12.74
N THR A 54 -1.59 16.46 -11.58
CA THR A 54 -1.29 17.32 -10.43
C THR A 54 -0.19 16.67 -9.58
N VAL A 55 0.97 17.32 -9.48
CA VAL A 55 2.10 16.84 -8.68
C VAL A 55 2.21 17.67 -7.41
N ASP A 56 1.80 17.08 -6.29
CA ASP A 56 1.93 17.68 -4.97
C ASP A 56 3.08 17.07 -4.18
N THR A 57 3.93 17.90 -3.58
CA THR A 57 5.03 17.47 -2.71
C THR A 57 4.60 17.56 -1.25
N PHE A 58 4.23 16.43 -0.67
CA PHE A 58 3.92 16.34 0.76
C PHE A 58 5.15 15.92 1.56
N ARG A 59 5.37 16.56 2.71
CA ARG A 59 6.37 16.10 3.69
C ARG A 59 5.80 14.90 4.44
N ALA A 60 6.60 13.85 4.62
CA ALA A 60 6.23 12.73 5.47
C ALA A 60 5.96 13.24 6.90
N SER A 61 4.75 13.02 7.41
CA SER A 61 4.34 13.39 8.76
C SER A 61 4.93 12.44 9.81
N GLY A 62 6.24 12.54 10.03
CA GLY A 62 6.97 11.84 11.08
C GLY A 62 7.08 12.66 12.37
N ALA A 63 7.35 12.01 13.50
CA ALA A 63 7.65 12.69 14.75
C ALA A 63 8.86 13.64 14.57
N GLY A 64 8.67 14.90 14.96
CA GLY A 64 9.55 16.05 14.73
C GLY A 64 11.04 15.78 14.96
N GLY A 65 11.81 15.86 13.88
CA GLY A 65 13.27 15.99 13.90
C GLY A 65 13.70 17.21 13.09
N GLN A 66 14.96 17.63 13.24
CA GLN A 66 15.57 18.81 12.60
C GLN A 66 15.37 18.91 11.08
N HIS A 67 14.97 17.82 10.41
CA HIS A 67 14.69 17.77 8.97
C HIS A 67 13.28 18.26 8.57
N ILE A 68 12.30 18.24 9.48
CA ILE A 68 10.92 18.73 9.23
C ILE A 68 10.87 20.26 9.06
N ASN A 69 11.84 20.97 9.62
CA ASN A 69 11.87 22.44 9.63
C ASN A 69 12.77 23.05 8.54
N LYS A 70 13.51 22.26 7.75
CA LYS A 70 14.57 22.79 6.87
C LYS A 70 14.38 22.57 5.36
N THR A 71 13.42 21.75 4.94
CA THR A 71 13.09 21.53 3.51
C THR A 71 11.65 21.17 3.35
#